data_AF-A0A1R3IIW5-F1
#
_entry.id   AF-A0A1R3IIW5-F1
#
_cell.length_a   1.000
_cell.length_b   1.000
_cell.length_c   1.000
_cell.angle_alpha   90.00
_cell.angle_beta   90.00
_cell.angle_gamma   90.00
#
_symmetry.space_group_name_H-M   'P 1'
#
loop_
_entity.id
_entity.type
_entity.pdbx_description
1 polymer ?
#
loop_
_entity_poly.entity_id
_entity_poly.type
_entity_poly.pdbx_seq_one_letter_code
_entity_poly.pdbx_strand_id
1 'polypeptide(L)'
;MASQSDDIIKANNCEEKARKMDSFCLNEIFEGVFKSKDVEPYCCTQLYDYIGQTCHEAFVKRTLENPKFKNENATQIYLNSGRVSFNCGLIVTGSPTGQPNN
;
A
#
# COMPACT_ATOMS: atom_id res chain seq x y z
N MET A 1 3.51 4.03 -24.40
CA MET A 1 4.51 4.62 -23.49
C MET A 1 4.48 3.78 -22.24
N ALA A 2 5.61 3.19 -21.84
CA ALA A 2 5.67 2.55 -20.52
C ALA A 2 5.35 3.62 -19.48
N SER A 3 4.42 3.34 -18.58
CA SER A 3 4.14 4.29 -17.51
C SER A 3 5.33 4.28 -16.55
N GLN A 4 5.65 5.44 -15.98
CA GLN A 4 6.72 5.57 -14.99
C GLN A 4 6.56 4.57 -13.83
N SER A 5 5.32 4.15 -13.55
CA SER A 5 4.96 3.10 -12.58
C SER A 5 5.51 1.73 -12.96
N ASP A 6 5.29 1.30 -14.20
CA ASP A 6 5.72 -0.02 -14.69
C ASP A 6 7.26 -0.13 -14.66
N ASP A 7 7.96 0.95 -15.01
CA ASP A 7 9.43 0.99 -14.95
C ASP A 7 9.94 0.85 -13.52
N ILE A 8 9.34 1.56 -12.55
CA ILE A 8 9.69 1.45 -11.12
C ILE A 8 9.38 0.04 -10.60
N ILE A 9 8.23 -0.52 -10.94
CA ILE A 9 7.81 -1.86 -10.53
C ILE A 9 8.81 -2.91 -10.99
N LYS A 10 9.24 -2.82 -12.26
CA LYS A 10 10.22 -3.73 -12.83
C LYS A 10 11.62 -3.53 -12.22
N ALA A 11 12.08 -2.29 -12.10
CA ALA A 11 13.42 -1.98 -11.58
C ALA A 11 13.62 -2.42 -10.12
N ASN A 12 12.54 -2.46 -9.33
CA ASN A 12 12.58 -2.79 -7.91
C ASN A 12 12.09 -4.21 -7.59
N ASN A 13 11.84 -5.05 -8.62
CA ASN A 13 11.28 -6.40 -8.51
C ASN A 13 10.02 -6.45 -7.64
N CYS A 14 9.16 -5.42 -7.73
CA CYS A 14 8.01 -5.25 -6.85
C CYS A 14 7.02 -6.42 -6.96
N GLU A 15 6.85 -7.00 -8.14
CA GLU A 15 5.96 -8.16 -8.36
C GLU A 15 6.50 -9.43 -7.70
N GLU A 16 7.82 -9.66 -7.70
CA GLU A 16 8.42 -10.81 -7.02
C GLU A 16 8.31 -10.66 -5.50
N LYS A 17 8.55 -9.44 -5.01
CA LYS A 17 8.34 -9.08 -3.60
C LYS A 17 6.89 -9.31 -3.17
N ALA A 18 5.92 -8.88 -3.97
CA ALA A 18 4.50 -9.09 -3.69
C ALA A 18 4.10 -10.57 -3.61
N ARG A 19 4.75 -11.46 -4.37
CA ARG A 19 4.51 -12.92 -4.28
C ARG A 19 4.92 -13.54 -2.95
N LYS A 20 5.73 -12.85 -2.14
CA LYS A 20 6.14 -13.29 -0.80
C LYS A 20 5.11 -12.92 0.26
N MET A 21 4.15 -12.05 -0.08
CA MET A 21 3.08 -11.67 0.82
C MET A 21 1.96 -12.70 0.84
N ASP A 22 1.26 -12.76 1.96
CA ASP A 22 0.00 -13.45 2.06
C ASP A 22 -1.06 -12.74 1.19
N SER A 23 -1.83 -13.52 0.44
CA SER A 23 -2.93 -13.01 -0.38
C SER A 23 -3.98 -12.24 0.42
N PHE A 24 -4.20 -12.60 1.69
CA PHE A 24 -5.05 -11.86 2.62
C PHE A 24 -4.51 -10.44 2.82
N CYS A 25 -3.21 -10.29 3.07
CA CYS A 25 -2.60 -8.99 3.29
C CYS A 25 -2.60 -8.12 2.04
N LEU A 26 -2.36 -8.72 0.86
CA LEU A 26 -2.49 -7.99 -0.41
C LEU A 26 -3.91 -7.42 -0.59
N ASN A 27 -4.94 -8.20 -0.26
CA ASN A 27 -6.33 -7.75 -0.36
C ASN A 27 -6.66 -6.70 0.71
N GLU A 28 -6.23 -6.89 1.96
CA GLU A 28 -6.52 -5.96 3.05
C GLU A 28 -5.87 -4.59 2.81
N ILE A 29 -4.61 -4.55 2.36
CA ILE A 29 -3.93 -3.30 1.99
C ILE A 29 -4.67 -2.61 0.83
N PHE A 30 -5.09 -3.39 -0.17
CA PHE A 30 -5.90 -2.86 -1.26
C PHE A 30 -7.22 -2.25 -0.76
N GLU A 31 -7.94 -2.92 0.14
CA GLU A 31 -9.14 -2.37 0.75
C GLU A 31 -8.86 -1.15 1.65
N GLY A 32 -7.71 -1.11 2.33
CA GLY A 32 -7.28 0.05 3.09
C GLY A 32 -7.12 1.28 2.21
N VAL A 33 -6.50 1.10 1.04
CA VAL A 33 -6.30 2.17 0.04
C VAL A 33 -7.61 2.57 -0.65
N PHE A 34 -8.37 1.60 -1.18
CA PHE A 34 -9.52 1.88 -2.05
C PHE A 34 -10.84 2.09 -1.30
N LYS A 35 -10.98 1.48 -0.11
CA LYS A 35 -12.21 1.51 0.69
C LYS A 35 -12.02 2.20 2.04
N SER A 36 -10.84 2.78 2.29
CA SER A 36 -10.51 3.44 3.55
C SER A 36 -10.67 2.53 4.79
N LYS A 37 -10.42 1.22 4.65
CA LYS A 37 -10.36 0.31 5.80
C LYS A 37 -9.05 0.44 6.58
N ASP A 38 -9.04 -0.09 7.79
CA ASP A 38 -7.80 -0.28 8.55
C ASP A 38 -7.07 -1.54 8.07
N VAL A 39 -5.77 -1.60 8.33
CA VAL A 39 -4.89 -2.71 7.95
C VAL A 39 -4.33 -3.32 9.23
N GLU A 40 -4.41 -4.64 9.35
CA GLU A 40 -3.96 -5.35 10.54
C GLU A 40 -2.42 -5.24 10.69
N PRO A 41 -1.89 -5.21 11.93
CA PRO A 41 -0.45 -5.10 12.17
C PRO A 41 0.39 -6.14 11.42
N TYR A 42 -0.11 -7.37 11.30
CA TYR A 42 0.54 -8.44 10.53
C TYR A 42 0.74 -8.04 9.05
N CYS A 43 -0.28 -7.46 8.43
CA CYS A 43 -0.22 -7.04 7.04
C CYS A 43 0.60 -5.76 6.85
N CYS A 44 0.63 -4.88 7.85
CA CYS A 44 1.57 -3.76 7.90
C CYS A 44 3.03 -4.20 7.92
N THR A 45 3.37 -5.23 8.71
CA THR A 45 4.73 -5.80 8.72
C THR A 45 5.10 -6.34 7.34
N GLN A 46 4.19 -7.07 6.67
CA GLN A 46 4.46 -7.58 5.33
C GLN A 46 4.59 -6.48 4.26
N LEU A 47 3.77 -5.42 4.35
CA LEU A 47 3.88 -4.26 3.48
C LEU A 47 5.28 -3.64 3.59
N TYR A 48 5.81 -3.54 4.81
CA TYR A 48 7.14 -2.95 5.03
C TYR A 48 8.27 -3.90 4.62
N ASP A 49 8.24 -5.16 5.06
CA ASP A 49 9.34 -6.12 4.89
C ASP A 49 9.49 -6.59 3.43
N TYR A 50 8.38 -6.76 2.71
CA TYR A 50 8.42 -7.32 1.36
C TYR A 50 8.27 -6.25 0.29
N ILE A 51 7.23 -5.41 0.36
CA ILE A 51 6.92 -4.44 -0.70
C ILE A 51 7.80 -3.20 -0.55
N GLY A 52 7.79 -2.60 0.64
CA GLY A 52 8.41 -1.30 0.90
C GLY A 52 7.67 -0.14 0.23
N GLN A 53 7.99 1.08 0.64
CA GLN A 53 7.25 2.27 0.21
C GLN A 53 7.28 2.51 -1.31
N THR A 54 8.45 2.35 -1.95
CA THR A 54 8.62 2.56 -3.39
C THR A 54 7.69 1.68 -4.23
N CYS A 55 7.59 0.39 -3.90
CA CYS A 55 6.71 -0.52 -4.62
C CYS A 55 5.24 -0.26 -4.32
N HIS A 56 4.90 0.10 -3.07
CA HIS A 56 3.53 0.45 -2.69
C HIS A 56 3.01 1.63 -3.51
N GLU A 57 3.76 2.74 -3.56
CA GLU A 57 3.39 3.93 -4.32
C GLU A 57 3.27 3.62 -5.82
N ALA A 58 4.21 2.83 -6.37
CA ALA A 58 4.18 2.44 -7.77
C ALA A 58 2.98 1.56 -8.11
N PHE A 59 2.59 0.63 -7.24
CA PHE A 59 1.38 -0.18 -7.42
C PHE A 59 0.10 0.66 -7.37
N VAL A 60 -0.01 1.62 -6.45
CA VAL A 60 -1.16 2.53 -6.36
C VAL A 60 -1.28 3.34 -7.64
N LYS A 61 -0.16 3.93 -8.11
CA LYS A 61 -0.13 4.70 -9.36
C LYS A 61 -0.50 3.84 -10.57
N ARG A 62 0.10 2.66 -10.73
CA ARG A 62 -0.24 1.72 -11.83
C ARG A 62 -1.70 1.30 -11.80
N THR A 63 -2.27 1.14 -10.61
CA THR A 63 -3.69 0.79 -10.46
C THR A 63 -4.59 1.92 -10.93
N LEU A 64 -4.29 3.17 -10.56
CA LEU A 64 -5.03 4.35 -11.01
C LEU A 64 -4.87 4.65 -12.51
N GLU A 65 -3.73 4.27 -13.11
CA GLU A 65 -3.52 4.35 -14.57
C GLU A 65 -4.38 3.35 -15.35
N ASN A 66 -4.88 2.30 -14.70
CA ASN A 66 -5.71 1.31 -15.35
C ASN A 66 -7.13 1.88 -15.61
N PRO A 67 -7.64 1.83 -16.86
CA PRO A 67 -8.97 2.35 -17.21
C PRO A 67 -10.13 1.82 -16.38
N LYS A 68 -9.98 0.65 -15.73
CA LYS A 68 -10.96 0.09 -14.80
C LYS A 68 -11.25 1.00 -13.61
N PHE A 69 -10.27 1.81 -13.17
CA PHE A 69 -10.37 2.71 -12.01
C PHE A 69 -10.55 4.17 -12.40
N LYS A 70 -10.86 4.47 -13.68
CA LYS A 70 -10.96 5.86 -14.20
C LYS A 70 -12.02 6.73 -13.51
N ASN A 71 -13.00 6.12 -12.86
CA ASN A 71 -14.07 6.81 -12.15
C ASN A 71 -13.80 6.92 -10.65
N GLU A 72 -12.72 6.32 -10.15
CA GLU A 72 -12.35 6.41 -8.76
C GLU A 72 -11.79 7.80 -8.42
N ASN A 73 -11.97 8.22 -7.17
CA ASN A 73 -11.38 9.47 -6.70
C ASN A 73 -9.89 9.27 -6.42
N ALA A 74 -9.05 9.56 -7.42
CA ALA A 74 -7.60 9.43 -7.31
C ALA A 74 -7.02 10.19 -6.11
N THR A 75 -7.51 11.40 -5.82
CA THR A 75 -7.07 12.18 -4.66
C THR A 75 -7.34 11.44 -3.35
N GLN A 76 -8.55 10.90 -3.19
CA GLN A 76 -8.90 10.14 -1.99
C GLN A 76 -8.05 8.87 -1.87
N ILE A 77 -7.79 8.17 -2.98
CA ILE A 77 -6.96 6.96 -3.01
C ILE A 77 -5.52 7.27 -2.60
N TYR A 78 -4.93 8.37 -3.09
CA TYR A 78 -3.59 8.80 -2.66
C TYR A 78 -3.56 9.17 -1.18
N LEU A 79 -4.57 9.87 -0.66
CA LEU A 79 -4.67 10.19 0.76
C LEU A 79 -4.76 8.91 1.62
N ASN A 80 -5.57 7.94 1.20
CA ASN A 80 -5.69 6.65 1.90
C ASN A 80 -4.39 5.85 1.83
N SER A 81 -3.70 5.84 0.68
CA SER A 81 -2.38 5.19 0.54
C SER A 81 -1.33 5.81 1.44
N GLY A 82 -1.30 7.14 1.56
CA GLY A 82 -0.46 7.84 2.53
C GLY A 82 -0.79 7.45 3.96
N ARG A 83 -2.09 7.39 4.31
CA ARG A 83 -2.56 6.95 5.63
C ARG A 83 -2.12 5.53 5.97
N VAL A 84 -2.31 4.58 5.05
CA VAL A 84 -1.89 3.18 5.23
C VAL A 84 -0.38 3.10 5.43
N SER A 85 0.40 3.77 4.59
CA SER A 85 1.86 3.79 4.70
C SER A 85 2.33 4.35 6.04
N PHE A 86 1.73 5.46 6.48
CA PHE A 86 2.07 6.12 7.74
C PHE A 86 1.71 5.24 8.95
N ASN A 87 0.47 4.74 9.01
CA ASN A 87 0.00 3.89 10.10
C ASN A 87 0.83 2.61 10.21
N CYS A 88 1.09 1.94 9.09
CA CYS A 88 1.94 0.75 9.08
C CYS A 88 3.39 1.07 9.47
N GLY A 89 3.92 2.22 9.05
CA GLY A 89 5.24 2.70 9.49
C GLY A 89 5.32 2.83 11.01
N LEU A 90 4.32 3.44 11.65
CA LEU A 90 4.28 3.60 13.11
C LEU A 90 4.28 2.27 13.86
N ILE A 91 3.52 1.29 13.36
CA ILE A 91 3.44 -0.07 13.91
C ILE A 91 4.82 -0.75 13.85
N VAL A 92 5.50 -0.68 12.70
CA VAL A 92 6.78 -1.36 12.49
C VAL A 92 7.93 -0.68 13.24
N THR A 93 7.94 0.65 13.33
CA THR A 93 9.00 1.38 14.05
C THR A 93 8.80 1.40 15.58
N GLY A 94 7.76 0.73 16.10
CA GLY A 94 7.48 0.66 17.53
C GLY A 94 7.17 2.03 18.15
N SER A 95 6.74 3.01 17.34
CA SER A 95 6.36 4.32 17.87
C SER A 95 4.99 4.18 18.54
N PRO A 96 4.87 4.41 19.86
CA PRO A 96 3.61 4.27 20.55
C PRO A 96 2.71 5.42 20.11
N THR A 97 1.75 5.14 19.22
CA THR A 97 0.58 6.00 19.13
C THR A 97 -0.18 5.86 20.44
N GLY A 98 -0.29 6.98 21.15
CA GLY A 98 -1.01 7.07 22.41
C GLY A 98 -2.31 6.29 22.37
N GLN A 99 -2.38 5.30 23.25
CA GLN A 99 -3.60 4.63 23.64
C GLN A 99 -4.58 5.71 24.16
N PRO A 100 -5.76 5.92 23.56
CA PRO A 100 -6.82 6.59 24.30
C PRO A 100 -7.29 5.60 25.35
N ASN A 101 -7.00 5.96 26.60
CA ASN A 101 -7.45 5.27 27.79
C ASN A 101 -8.98 5.10 27.76
N ASN A 102 -9.45 3.87 27.95
CA ASN A 102 -10.65 3.57 28.75
C ASN A 102 -10.59 2.12 29.24
#